data_AF-Q9NRG1-F1
#
_entry.id   AF-Q9NRG1-F1
#
_cell.length_a   1.000
_cell.length_b   1.000
_cell.length_c   1.000
_cell.angle_alpha   90.00
_cell.angle_beta   90.00
_cell.angle_gamma   90.00
#
_symmetry.space_group_name_H-M   'P 1'
#
loop_
_entity.id
_entity.type
_entity.pdbx_description
1 polymer ?
#
loop_
_entity_poly.entity_id
_entity_poly.type
_entity_poly.pdbx_seq_one_letter_code
_entity_poly.pdbx_strand_id
1 'polypeptide(L)'
;MAGSSEEAPDYGRGVVIMDDWPGYDLNLFTYPQHYYGDLEYVLIPHGIIVDRIERLAKDIMKDIGYSDIMVLCVLKGGYKFCADLVEHLKNISRNSDRFVSMKVDFIRLKSYRNDQSMGEMQIIGGDDLSTLAGKNVLIVEDVVGTGRTMKALLSNIEKYKPNMIKVASLLVKRTSRSDGFRPDYAGFEIPNLFVVGYALDYNEYFRDLNHICVINEHGKEKYRV
;
A
#
# COMPACT_ATOMS: atom_id res chain seq x y z
N MET A 1 -21.30 34.15 -22.34
CA MET A 1 -19.88 34.04 -21.95
C MET A 1 -19.70 32.66 -21.35
N ALA A 2 -19.06 31.75 -22.08
CA ALA A 2 -18.83 30.38 -21.66
C ALA A 2 -17.66 30.34 -20.68
N GLY A 3 -17.94 30.01 -19.41
CA GLY A 3 -16.92 29.64 -18.44
C GLY A 3 -16.82 28.13 -18.43
N SER A 4 -15.76 27.58 -19.03
CA SER A 4 -15.34 26.21 -18.82
C SER A 4 -14.87 26.08 -17.36
N SER A 5 -15.64 25.36 -16.55
CA SER A 5 -15.19 24.90 -15.23
C SER A 5 -14.09 23.87 -15.44
N GLU A 6 -12.84 24.24 -15.14
CA GLU A 6 -11.76 23.28 -14.94
C GLU A 6 -12.15 22.38 -13.76
N GLU A 7 -12.44 21.10 -14.02
CA GLU A 7 -12.58 20.08 -12.99
C GLU A 7 -11.28 20.00 -12.20
N ALA A 8 -11.37 20.11 -10.87
CA ALA A 8 -10.23 19.92 -9.99
C ALA A 8 -9.61 18.53 -10.24
N PRO A 9 -8.27 18.38 -10.17
CA PRO A 9 -7.63 17.08 -10.32
C PRO A 9 -8.24 16.08 -9.35
N ASP A 10 -8.62 14.90 -9.82
CA ASP A 10 -9.08 13.79 -8.98
C ASP A 10 -7.91 13.30 -8.12
N TYR A 11 -7.68 13.97 -6.99
CA TYR A 11 -6.58 13.70 -6.05
C TYR A 11 -6.62 12.27 -5.48
N GLY A 12 -7.71 11.50 -5.71
CA GLY A 12 -7.87 10.13 -5.24
C GLY A 12 -7.36 9.05 -6.18
N ARG A 13 -6.96 9.37 -7.42
CA ARG A 13 -6.48 8.33 -8.36
C ARG A 13 -4.95 8.24 -8.35
N GLY A 14 -4.45 7.06 -8.00
CA GLY A 14 -3.04 6.70 -8.16
C GLY A 14 -2.64 6.63 -9.64
N VAL A 15 -1.37 6.29 -9.90
CA VAL A 15 -0.88 6.04 -11.27
C VAL A 15 -1.59 4.79 -11.80
N VAL A 16 -2.39 4.95 -12.87
CA VAL A 16 -3.16 3.86 -13.45
C VAL A 16 -2.29 3.09 -14.45
N ILE A 17 -2.01 1.82 -14.15
CA ILE A 17 -1.37 0.88 -15.07
C ILE A 17 -2.47 0.12 -15.81
N MET A 18 -2.52 0.22 -17.14
CA MET A 18 -3.57 -0.40 -17.97
C MET A 18 -3.44 -1.92 -18.06
N ASP A 19 -4.52 -2.60 -18.44
CA ASP A 19 -4.58 -4.07 -18.51
C ASP A 19 -3.69 -4.66 -19.62
N ASP A 20 -3.40 -3.88 -20.65
CA ASP A 20 -2.55 -4.23 -21.80
C ASP A 20 -1.08 -3.80 -21.62
N TRP A 21 -0.72 -3.26 -20.46
CA TRP A 21 0.65 -2.83 -20.17
C TRP A 21 1.60 -4.05 -20.15
N PRO A 22 2.65 -4.08 -21.00
CA PRO A 22 3.51 -5.26 -21.12
C PRO A 22 4.52 -5.43 -19.98
N GLY A 23 4.69 -4.41 -19.12
CA GLY A 23 5.80 -4.37 -18.17
C GLY A 23 7.15 -4.14 -18.85
N TYR A 24 8.22 -4.37 -18.10
CA TYR A 24 9.58 -4.32 -18.62
C TYR A 24 10.28 -5.68 -18.50
N ASP A 25 11.14 -5.99 -19.47
CA ASP A 25 12.00 -7.16 -19.45
C ASP A 25 12.89 -7.15 -18.20
N LEU A 26 12.92 -8.28 -17.48
CA LEU A 26 13.71 -8.48 -16.26
C LEU A 26 15.21 -8.25 -16.50
N ASN A 27 15.72 -8.54 -17.70
CA ASN A 27 17.14 -8.36 -18.06
C ASN A 27 17.58 -6.89 -18.13
N LEU A 28 16.65 -5.95 -18.12
CA LEU A 28 16.93 -4.52 -18.06
C LEU A 28 17.19 -4.02 -16.63
N PHE A 29 17.01 -4.88 -15.62
CA PHE A 29 17.10 -4.52 -14.20
C PHE A 29 18.03 -5.47 -13.43
N THR A 30 18.50 -4.99 -12.28
CA THR A 30 19.17 -5.85 -11.30
C THR A 30 18.12 -6.42 -10.35
N TYR A 31 18.07 -7.74 -10.21
CA TYR A 31 17.21 -8.44 -9.26
C TYR A 31 17.90 -9.70 -8.72
N PRO A 32 17.47 -10.24 -7.55
CA PRO A 32 18.17 -11.34 -6.89
C PRO A 32 18.26 -12.61 -7.75
N GLN A 33 19.47 -13.19 -7.86
CA GLN A 33 19.75 -14.36 -8.69
C GLN A 33 18.87 -15.57 -8.35
N HIS A 34 18.49 -15.73 -7.08
CA HIS A 34 17.68 -16.86 -6.64
C HIS A 34 16.23 -16.81 -7.12
N TYR A 35 15.78 -15.69 -7.71
CA TYR A 35 14.49 -15.53 -8.40
C TYR A 35 14.58 -15.63 -9.93
N TYR A 36 15.74 -16.00 -10.48
CA TYR A 36 15.89 -16.18 -11.93
C TYR A 36 15.02 -17.35 -12.39
N GLY A 37 14.15 -17.08 -13.36
CA GLY A 37 13.15 -18.04 -13.88
C GLY A 37 11.81 -18.06 -13.14
N ASP A 38 11.66 -17.32 -12.03
CA ASP A 38 10.43 -17.35 -11.21
C ASP A 38 9.47 -16.16 -11.47
N LEU A 39 9.93 -15.16 -12.24
CA LEU A 39 9.22 -13.92 -12.53
C LEU A 39 8.94 -13.80 -14.03
N GLU A 40 7.85 -13.12 -14.40
CA GLU A 40 7.46 -12.87 -15.79
C GLU A 40 8.05 -11.56 -16.32
N TYR A 41 7.77 -10.44 -15.65
CA TYR A 41 8.28 -9.10 -16.00
C TYR A 41 8.25 -8.16 -14.79
N VAL A 42 8.97 -7.03 -14.89
CA VAL A 42 8.88 -5.92 -13.94
C VAL A 42 7.63 -5.10 -14.24
N LEU A 43 6.67 -5.05 -13.32
CA LEU A 43 5.46 -4.24 -13.48
C LEU A 43 5.75 -2.77 -13.11
N ILE A 44 6.40 -2.56 -11.95
CA ILE A 44 6.73 -1.23 -11.43
C ILE A 44 8.18 -1.21 -10.96
N PRO A 45 9.07 -0.48 -11.65
CA PRO A 45 10.44 -0.29 -11.21
C PRO A 45 10.52 0.39 -9.85
N HIS A 46 11.56 0.07 -9.07
CA HIS A 46 11.72 0.56 -7.70
C HIS A 46 11.78 2.10 -7.63
N GLY A 47 12.49 2.75 -8.56
CA GLY A 47 12.58 4.21 -8.58
C GLY A 47 11.21 4.89 -8.75
N ILE A 48 10.34 4.34 -9.60
CA ILE A 48 8.98 4.88 -9.81
C ILE A 48 8.12 4.75 -8.55
N ILE A 49 8.32 3.67 -7.77
CA ILE A 49 7.67 3.49 -6.47
C ILE A 49 8.08 4.61 -5.52
N VAL A 50 9.39 4.86 -5.39
CA VAL A 50 9.93 5.91 -4.51
C VAL A 50 9.40 7.29 -4.89
N ASP A 51 9.45 7.66 -6.18
CA ASP A 51 8.93 8.95 -6.67
C ASP A 51 7.43 9.11 -6.36
N ARG A 52 6.65 8.03 -6.52
CA ARG A 52 5.21 8.07 -6.23
C ARG A 52 4.95 8.23 -4.73
N ILE A 53 5.72 7.56 -3.87
CA ILE A 53 5.61 7.67 -2.42
C ILE A 53 5.94 9.09 -1.95
N GLU A 54 6.95 9.74 -2.55
CA GLU A 54 7.26 11.15 -2.25
C GLU A 54 6.04 12.04 -2.50
N ARG A 55 5.35 11.85 -3.63
CA ARG A 55 4.14 12.61 -3.94
C ARG A 55 3.00 12.29 -2.97
N LEU A 56 2.78 11.02 -2.63
CA LEU A 56 1.77 10.63 -1.64
C LEU A 56 2.00 11.32 -0.29
N ALA A 57 3.25 11.41 0.18
CA ALA A 57 3.57 12.09 1.42
C ALA A 57 3.16 13.58 1.38
N LYS A 58 3.36 14.26 0.24
CA LYS A 58 2.91 15.65 0.04
C LYS A 58 1.38 15.77 0.08
N ASP A 59 0.67 14.86 -0.56
CA ASP A 59 -0.80 14.85 -0.56
C ASP A 59 -1.35 14.60 0.85
N ILE A 60 -0.78 13.66 1.60
CA ILE A 60 -1.13 13.36 3.00
C ILE A 60 -0.85 14.56 3.92
N MET A 61 0.33 15.18 3.82
CA MET A 61 0.66 16.34 4.66
C MET A 61 -0.24 17.54 4.37
N LYS A 62 -0.66 17.72 3.11
CA LYS A 62 -1.65 18.75 2.74
C LYS A 62 -3.02 18.47 3.37
N ASP A 63 -3.46 17.21 3.36
CA ASP A 63 -4.79 16.83 3.82
C ASP A 63 -4.89 16.73 5.35
N ILE A 64 -3.91 16.11 6.04
CA ILE A 64 -3.99 15.83 7.49
C ILE A 64 -2.79 16.33 8.30
N GLY A 65 -1.79 16.95 7.67
CA GLY A 65 -0.59 17.49 8.32
C GLY A 65 -0.83 18.73 9.19
N TYR A 66 -2.08 19.05 9.52
CA TYR A 66 -2.44 20.09 10.48
C TYR A 66 -2.62 19.56 11.90
N SER A 67 -2.24 18.33 12.20
CA SER A 67 -2.37 17.71 13.52
C SER A 67 -1.48 16.48 13.66
N ASP A 68 -1.23 16.03 14.88
CA ASP A 68 -0.44 14.83 15.15
C ASP A 68 -1.06 13.59 14.47
N ILE A 69 -0.19 12.72 13.94
CA ILE A 69 -0.59 11.54 13.16
C ILE A 69 -0.10 10.28 13.88
N MET A 70 -1.00 9.33 14.08
CA MET A 70 -0.68 7.95 14.42
C MET A 70 -0.65 7.11 13.15
N VAL A 71 0.53 6.71 12.71
CA VAL A 71 0.73 5.83 11.57
C VAL A 71 0.58 4.39 12.03
N LEU A 72 -0.32 3.64 11.41
CA LEU A 72 -0.57 2.24 11.71
C LEU A 72 -0.15 1.38 10.52
N CYS A 73 1.00 0.73 10.61
CA CYS A 73 1.53 -0.14 9.56
C CYS A 73 0.86 -1.51 9.61
N VAL A 74 0.29 -1.96 8.48
CA VAL A 74 -0.21 -3.33 8.35
C VAL A 74 0.94 -4.26 7.94
N LEU A 75 1.32 -5.14 8.84
CA LEU A 75 2.35 -6.15 8.66
C LEU A 75 1.79 -7.45 8.06
N LYS A 76 2.59 -8.18 7.27
CA LYS A 76 4.00 -7.87 6.95
C LYS A 76 4.14 -6.94 5.76
N GLY A 77 3.31 -7.10 4.73
CA GLY A 77 3.52 -6.49 3.41
C GLY A 77 3.71 -4.97 3.42
N GLY A 78 3.01 -4.25 4.30
CA GLY A 78 3.10 -2.79 4.36
C GLY A 78 4.42 -2.22 4.89
N TYR A 79 5.33 -3.03 5.45
CA TYR A 79 6.49 -2.49 6.21
C TYR A 79 7.40 -1.58 5.37
N LYS A 80 7.65 -1.94 4.10
CA LYS A 80 8.58 -1.20 3.23
C LYS A 80 7.96 0.12 2.77
N PHE A 81 6.72 0.06 2.29
CA PHE A 81 5.94 1.24 1.94
C PHE A 81 5.79 2.19 3.14
N CYS A 82 5.45 1.65 4.32
CA CYS A 82 5.32 2.46 5.53
C CYS A 82 6.62 3.14 5.93
N ALA A 83 7.75 2.43 5.87
CA ALA A 83 9.05 3.00 6.21
C ALA A 83 9.40 4.18 5.28
N ASP A 84 9.29 3.97 3.97
CA ASP A 84 9.64 4.99 2.97
C ASP A 84 8.65 6.18 3.05
N LEU A 85 7.34 5.91 3.21
CA LEU A 85 6.33 6.96 3.38
C LEU A 85 6.58 7.82 4.63
N VAL A 86 6.83 7.19 5.78
CA VAL A 86 7.11 7.90 7.04
C VAL A 86 8.37 8.75 6.92
N GLU A 87 9.39 8.29 6.20
CA GLU A 87 10.59 9.09 5.96
C GLU A 87 10.28 10.36 5.14
N HIS A 88 9.50 10.25 4.07
CA HIS A 88 9.07 11.43 3.30
C HIS A 88 8.17 12.37 4.12
N LEU A 89 7.25 11.86 4.96
CA LEU A 89 6.43 12.67 5.86
C LEU A 89 7.30 13.45 6.87
N LYS A 90 8.30 12.79 7.47
CA LYS A 90 9.28 13.42 8.39
C LYS A 90 10.06 14.52 7.69
N ASN A 91 10.51 14.27 6.45
CA ASN A 91 11.26 15.25 5.68
C ASN A 91 10.41 16.49 5.36
N ILE A 92 9.15 16.33 4.98
CA ILE A 92 8.23 17.45 4.78
C ILE A 92 8.02 18.21 6.08
N SER A 93 7.71 17.51 7.19
CA SER A 93 7.45 18.15 8.47
C SER A 93 8.66 18.92 9.03
N ARG A 94 9.88 18.44 8.83
CA ARG A 94 11.11 19.10 9.30
C ARG A 94 11.49 20.34 8.47
N ASN A 95 11.01 20.43 7.23
CA ASN A 95 11.29 21.52 6.30
C ASN A 95 10.07 22.44 6.10
N SER A 96 9.08 22.38 7.00
CA SER A 96 7.89 23.23 7.01
C SER A 96 7.87 24.09 8.27
N ASP A 97 7.16 25.22 8.24
CA ASP A 97 7.01 26.12 9.41
C ASP A 97 6.30 25.45 10.61
N ARG A 98 5.60 24.34 10.34
CA ARG A 98 4.85 23.58 11.33
C ARG A 98 5.41 22.18 11.49
N PHE A 99 5.85 21.87 12.70
CA PHE A 99 6.18 20.50 13.10
C PHE A 99 4.90 19.67 13.31
N VAL A 100 4.90 18.44 12.81
CA VAL A 100 3.84 17.45 12.96
C VAL A 100 4.41 16.24 13.69
N SER A 101 3.90 15.97 14.89
CA SER A 101 4.34 14.80 15.65
C SER A 101 3.78 13.53 15.00
N MET A 102 4.63 12.53 14.83
CA MET A 102 4.27 11.24 14.25
C MET A 102 4.67 10.11 15.19
N LYS A 103 3.71 9.25 15.50
CA LYS A 103 3.94 7.97 16.18
C LYS A 103 3.65 6.85 15.19
N VAL A 104 4.37 5.75 15.30
CA VAL A 104 4.21 4.58 14.44
C VAL A 104 3.89 3.38 15.33
N ASP A 105 2.86 2.64 14.95
CA ASP A 105 2.50 1.35 15.54
C ASP A 105 2.29 0.32 14.42
N PHE A 106 2.27 -0.97 14.78
CA PHE A 106 2.27 -2.08 13.84
C PHE A 106 1.19 -3.09 14.22
N ILE A 107 0.31 -3.41 13.28
CA ILE A 107 -0.67 -4.50 13.42
C ILE A 107 -0.36 -5.57 12.40
N ARG A 108 -0.62 -6.84 12.71
CA ARG A 108 -0.49 -7.91 11.73
C ARG A 108 -1.85 -8.44 11.33
N LEU A 109 -2.10 -8.45 10.04
CA LEU A 109 -3.27 -9.11 9.45
C LEU A 109 -2.80 -10.31 8.63
N LYS A 110 -3.49 -11.44 8.76
CA LYS A 110 -3.27 -12.60 7.88
C LYS A 110 -4.55 -12.84 7.08
N SER A 111 -4.46 -12.79 5.76
CA SER A 111 -5.63 -12.87 4.87
C SER A 111 -5.47 -13.81 3.67
N TYR A 112 -4.27 -14.32 3.39
CA TYR A 112 -3.96 -15.18 2.24
C TYR A 112 -3.19 -16.46 2.60
N ARG A 113 -3.39 -17.50 1.78
CA ARG A 113 -2.53 -18.67 1.61
C ARG A 113 -2.42 -18.94 0.12
N ASN A 114 -1.20 -19.10 -0.40
CA ASN A 114 -0.96 -19.07 -1.84
C ASN A 114 -1.53 -17.77 -2.46
N ASP A 115 -2.27 -17.86 -3.55
CA ASP A 115 -2.92 -16.75 -4.25
C ASP A 115 -4.41 -16.57 -3.86
N GLN A 116 -4.88 -17.28 -2.82
CA GLN A 116 -6.29 -17.26 -2.39
C GLN A 116 -6.47 -16.63 -1.02
N SER A 117 -7.54 -15.85 -0.86
CA SER A 117 -7.91 -15.28 0.45
C SER A 117 -8.57 -16.34 1.34
N MET A 118 -8.16 -16.43 2.60
CA MET A 118 -8.63 -17.44 3.56
C MET A 118 -10.01 -17.14 4.18
N GLY A 119 -10.62 -15.99 3.89
CA GLY A 119 -11.96 -15.61 4.38
C GLY A 119 -12.05 -15.18 5.85
N GLU A 120 -11.19 -15.69 6.73
CA GLU A 120 -11.10 -15.29 8.14
C GLU A 120 -9.89 -14.37 8.37
N MET A 121 -10.13 -13.14 8.79
CA MET A 121 -9.07 -12.22 9.21
C MET A 121 -8.85 -12.35 10.72
N GLN A 122 -7.60 -12.57 11.11
CA GLN A 122 -7.16 -12.42 12.50
C GLN A 122 -6.25 -11.19 12.61
N ILE A 123 -6.59 -10.28 13.52
CA ILE A 123 -5.70 -9.19 13.93
C ILE A 123 -4.78 -9.75 15.01
N ILE A 124 -3.47 -9.77 14.74
CA ILE A 124 -2.45 -10.30 15.64
C ILE A 124 -1.48 -9.16 15.97
N GLY A 125 -1.25 -8.90 17.25
CA GLY A 125 -0.33 -7.85 17.70
C GLY A 125 -0.84 -6.42 17.48
N GLY A 126 0.04 -5.45 17.77
CA GLY A 126 -0.27 -4.03 17.94
C GLY A 126 -0.49 -3.68 19.41
N ASP A 127 -0.34 -2.40 19.74
CA ASP A 127 -0.81 -1.89 21.03
C ASP A 127 -2.34 -2.10 21.13
N ASP A 128 -2.87 -1.96 22.34
CA ASP A 128 -4.33 -1.91 22.52
C ASP A 128 -4.91 -0.84 21.58
N LEU A 129 -5.81 -1.26 20.68
CA LEU A 129 -6.48 -0.38 19.73
C LEU A 129 -7.24 0.74 20.42
N SER A 130 -7.55 0.61 21.72
CA SER A 130 -8.09 1.69 22.55
C SER A 130 -7.18 2.92 22.60
N THR A 131 -5.86 2.75 22.41
CA THR A 131 -4.91 3.86 22.34
C THR A 131 -5.13 4.74 21.11
N LEU A 132 -5.92 4.31 20.11
CA LEU A 132 -6.26 5.10 18.93
C LEU A 132 -7.38 6.12 19.20
N ALA A 133 -8.03 6.06 20.36
CA ALA A 133 -9.10 6.99 20.74
C ALA A 133 -8.66 8.46 20.63
N GLY A 134 -9.47 9.27 19.94
CA GLY A 134 -9.20 10.69 19.74
C GLY A 134 -7.97 11.03 18.88
N LYS A 135 -7.28 10.05 18.28
CA LYS A 135 -6.11 10.30 17.41
C LYS A 135 -6.50 10.40 15.93
N ASN A 136 -5.68 11.06 15.13
CA ASN A 136 -5.75 10.96 13.67
C ASN A 136 -4.92 9.76 13.23
N VAL A 137 -5.57 8.76 12.66
CA VAL A 137 -4.95 7.49 12.30
C VAL A 137 -4.73 7.44 10.79
N LEU A 138 -3.49 7.19 10.37
CA LEU A 138 -3.15 6.88 8.99
C LEU A 138 -2.78 5.40 8.91
N ILE A 139 -3.66 4.58 8.35
CA ILE A 139 -3.38 3.16 8.11
C ILE A 139 -2.57 3.04 6.82
N VAL A 140 -1.48 2.28 6.85
CA VAL A 140 -0.60 2.06 5.71
C VAL A 140 -0.60 0.57 5.33
N GLU A 141 -1.08 0.28 4.12
CA GLU A 141 -1.26 -1.06 3.57
C GLU A 141 -0.49 -1.21 2.25
N ASP A 142 0.02 -2.40 1.94
CA ASP A 142 0.70 -2.66 0.67
C ASP A 142 -0.26 -2.74 -0.51
N VAL A 143 -1.35 -3.51 -0.39
CA VAL A 143 -2.30 -3.74 -1.47
C VAL A 143 -3.74 -3.88 -1.02
N VAL A 144 -4.62 -3.09 -1.64
CA VAL A 144 -6.07 -3.26 -1.57
C VAL A 144 -6.54 -4.08 -2.77
N GLY A 145 -6.91 -5.34 -2.51
CA GLY A 145 -7.54 -6.23 -3.49
C GLY A 145 -9.07 -6.12 -3.47
N THR A 146 -9.72 -6.98 -2.69
CA THR A 146 -11.19 -7.03 -2.59
C THR A 146 -11.80 -5.96 -1.67
N GLY A 147 -10.99 -5.30 -0.84
CA GLY A 147 -11.46 -4.33 0.17
C GLY A 147 -11.86 -4.93 1.52
N ARG A 148 -12.15 -6.24 1.59
CA ARG A 148 -12.65 -6.91 2.79
C ARG A 148 -11.75 -6.75 4.01
N THR A 149 -10.44 -6.91 3.82
CA THR A 149 -9.43 -6.73 4.86
C THR A 149 -9.49 -5.32 5.46
N MET A 150 -9.54 -4.31 4.60
CA MET A 150 -9.60 -2.93 5.08
C MET A 150 -10.91 -2.62 5.77
N LYS A 151 -12.06 -3.05 5.24
CA LYS A 151 -13.36 -2.83 5.90
C LYS A 151 -13.42 -3.46 7.29
N ALA A 152 -12.95 -4.70 7.43
CA ALA A 152 -12.94 -5.36 8.73
C ALA A 152 -11.97 -4.67 9.71
N LEU A 153 -10.79 -4.24 9.26
CA LEU A 153 -9.87 -3.46 10.09
C LEU A 153 -10.48 -2.13 10.55
N LEU A 154 -11.03 -1.35 9.62
CA LEU A 154 -11.69 -0.07 9.90
C LEU A 154 -12.82 -0.25 10.93
N SER A 155 -13.67 -1.26 10.76
CA SER A 155 -14.76 -1.54 11.70
C SER A 155 -14.29 -1.88 13.12
N ASN A 156 -13.08 -2.41 13.28
CA ASN A 156 -12.49 -2.69 14.59
C ASN A 156 -11.87 -1.44 15.21
N ILE A 157 -11.25 -0.58 14.42
CA ILE A 157 -10.63 0.68 14.90
C ILE A 157 -11.71 1.72 15.25
N GLU A 158 -12.76 1.84 14.45
CA GLU A 158 -13.84 2.83 14.64
C GLU A 158 -14.54 2.71 16.01
N LYS A 159 -14.60 1.50 16.58
CA LYS A 159 -15.17 1.24 17.92
C LYS A 159 -14.49 2.05 19.02
N TYR A 160 -13.21 2.39 18.84
CA TYR A 160 -12.42 3.16 19.80
C TYR A 160 -12.50 4.67 19.56
N LYS A 161 -13.29 5.14 18.59
CA LYS A 161 -13.55 6.56 18.31
C LYS A 161 -12.27 7.37 18.09
N PRO A 162 -11.43 7.02 17.09
CA PRO A 162 -10.40 7.94 16.62
C PRO A 162 -11.02 9.25 16.12
N ASN A 163 -10.24 10.33 16.13
CA ASN A 163 -10.70 11.62 15.61
C ASN A 163 -10.90 11.57 14.09
N MET A 164 -10.03 10.84 13.40
CA MET A 164 -10.10 10.59 11.95
C MET A 164 -9.38 9.28 11.65
N ILE A 165 -9.83 8.58 10.61
CA ILE A 165 -9.08 7.49 9.99
C ILE A 165 -8.90 7.79 8.51
N LYS A 166 -7.67 7.64 8.02
CA LYS A 166 -7.30 7.69 6.61
C LYS A 166 -6.53 6.45 6.24
N VAL A 167 -6.65 6.03 4.98
CA VAL A 167 -5.95 4.84 4.46
C VAL A 167 -5.05 5.24 3.29
N ALA A 168 -3.77 4.92 3.41
CA ALA A 168 -2.82 4.94 2.31
C ALA A 168 -2.54 3.50 1.86
N SER A 169 -2.68 3.22 0.58
CA SER A 169 -2.27 1.95 -0.01
C SER A 169 -1.35 2.15 -1.20
N LEU A 170 -0.28 1.36 -1.28
CA LEU A 170 0.62 1.43 -2.41
C LEU A 170 -0.06 0.96 -3.70
N LEU A 171 -0.78 -0.16 -3.63
CA LEU A 171 -1.44 -0.78 -4.78
C LEU A 171 -2.95 -0.92 -4.57
N VAL A 172 -3.73 -0.62 -5.59
CA VAL A 172 -5.16 -0.96 -5.66
C VAL A 172 -5.37 -1.86 -6.87
N LYS A 173 -5.88 -3.08 -6.67
CA LYS A 173 -6.18 -3.99 -7.79
C LYS A 173 -7.54 -3.68 -8.38
N ARG A 174 -7.60 -3.54 -9.71
CA ARG A 174 -8.87 -3.54 -10.45
C ARG A 174 -9.38 -4.97 -10.56
N THR A 175 -10.28 -5.36 -9.66
CA THR A 175 -10.84 -6.71 -9.62
C THR A 175 -12.36 -6.66 -9.53
N SER A 176 -13.05 -7.56 -10.25
CA SER A 176 -14.50 -7.73 -10.18
C SER A 176 -14.98 -8.24 -8.81
N ARG A 177 -14.06 -8.71 -7.95
CA ARG A 177 -14.33 -9.15 -6.58
C ARG A 177 -14.29 -8.00 -5.56
N SER A 178 -14.05 -6.77 -6.01
CA SER A 178 -14.00 -5.60 -5.13
C SER A 178 -15.38 -5.29 -4.56
N ASP A 179 -15.41 -4.93 -3.28
CA ASP A 179 -16.61 -4.51 -2.57
C ASP A 179 -16.81 -2.98 -2.58
N GLY A 180 -16.05 -2.28 -3.43
CA GLY A 180 -16.11 -0.83 -3.61
C GLY A 180 -15.25 -0.02 -2.63
N PHE A 181 -14.58 -0.65 -1.66
CA PHE A 181 -13.64 0.07 -0.79
C PHE A 181 -12.49 0.68 -1.62
N ARG A 182 -12.21 1.97 -1.39
CA ARG A 182 -11.02 2.65 -1.94
C ARG A 182 -10.26 3.36 -0.81
N PRO A 183 -8.92 3.28 -0.79
CA PRO A 183 -8.12 4.06 0.14
C PRO A 183 -8.21 5.55 -0.19
N ASP A 184 -8.02 6.41 0.81
CA ASP A 184 -7.94 7.86 0.63
C ASP A 184 -6.73 8.27 -0.23
N TYR A 185 -5.63 7.51 -0.13
CA TYR A 185 -4.41 7.74 -0.90
C TYR A 185 -3.96 6.46 -1.58
N ALA A 186 -3.91 6.47 -2.91
CA ALA A 186 -3.47 5.33 -3.72
C ALA A 186 -2.17 5.65 -4.47
N GLY A 187 -1.16 4.77 -4.34
CA GLY A 187 0.06 4.85 -5.13
C GLY A 187 -0.21 4.55 -6.60
N PHE A 188 -0.62 3.31 -6.87
CA PHE A 188 -0.86 2.75 -8.18
C PHE A 188 -2.18 1.99 -8.24
N GLU A 189 -2.89 2.11 -9.34
CA GLU A 189 -4.03 1.25 -9.67
C GLU A 189 -3.60 0.24 -10.74
N ILE A 190 -3.59 -1.05 -10.38
CA ILE A 190 -3.00 -2.12 -11.20
C ILE A 190 -4.06 -3.11 -11.72
N PRO A 191 -3.77 -3.84 -12.81
CA PRO A 191 -4.62 -4.95 -13.26
C PRO A 191 -4.75 -6.06 -12.20
N ASN A 192 -5.68 -6.99 -12.39
CA ASN A 192 -5.89 -8.12 -11.49
C ASN A 192 -4.82 -9.22 -11.64
N LEU A 193 -3.55 -8.87 -11.37
CA LEU A 193 -2.39 -9.74 -11.45
C LEU A 193 -1.91 -10.14 -10.05
N PHE A 194 -1.24 -11.29 -9.93
CA PHE A 194 -0.51 -11.62 -8.72
C PHE A 194 0.90 -11.03 -8.80
N VAL A 195 1.18 -10.07 -7.93
CA VAL A 195 2.43 -9.32 -7.92
C VAL A 195 3.20 -9.59 -6.64
N VAL A 196 4.52 -9.52 -6.74
CA VAL A 196 5.47 -9.78 -5.66
C VAL A 196 6.58 -8.74 -5.66
N GLY A 197 7.32 -8.64 -4.56
CA GLY A 197 8.38 -7.65 -4.40
C GLY A 197 7.90 -6.36 -3.75
N TYR A 198 8.85 -5.53 -3.34
CA TYR A 198 8.65 -4.37 -2.47
C TYR A 198 7.83 -4.74 -1.22
N ALA A 199 8.28 -5.79 -0.52
CA ALA A 199 7.63 -6.44 0.62
C ALA A 199 6.34 -7.25 0.34
N LEU A 200 5.73 -7.17 -0.84
CA LEU A 200 4.69 -8.11 -1.26
C LEU A 200 5.29 -9.50 -1.48
N ASP A 201 4.53 -10.54 -1.15
CA ASP A 201 5.03 -11.91 -1.15
C ASP A 201 4.18 -12.91 -1.92
N TYR A 202 4.81 -14.05 -2.15
CA TYR A 202 4.13 -15.31 -2.38
C TYR A 202 4.66 -16.33 -1.37
N ASN A 203 3.84 -16.73 -0.39
CA ASN A 203 4.20 -17.66 0.68
C ASN A 203 5.53 -17.31 1.39
N GLU A 204 5.67 -16.04 1.80
CA GLU A 204 6.85 -15.45 2.46
C GLU A 204 8.09 -15.24 1.58
N TYR A 205 8.09 -15.68 0.32
CA TYR A 205 9.14 -15.37 -0.66
C TYR A 205 8.91 -14.00 -1.33
N PHE A 206 9.95 -13.51 -2.01
CA PHE A 206 9.98 -12.27 -2.80
C PHE A 206 9.92 -10.95 -2.02
N ARG A 207 9.78 -10.95 -0.69
CA ARG A 207 9.76 -9.69 0.10
C ARG A 207 11.03 -8.84 -0.05
N ASP A 208 12.16 -9.48 -0.36
CA ASP A 208 13.50 -8.92 -0.55
C ASP A 208 13.79 -8.44 -1.98
N LEU A 209 12.82 -8.56 -2.89
CA LEU A 209 12.89 -7.98 -4.23
C LEU A 209 12.51 -6.48 -4.18
N ASN A 210 13.30 -5.58 -4.77
CA ASN A 210 13.01 -4.14 -4.75
C ASN A 210 11.89 -3.72 -5.71
N HIS A 211 11.80 -4.39 -6.86
CA HIS A 211 10.81 -4.10 -7.90
C HIS A 211 9.48 -4.79 -7.58
N ILE A 212 8.38 -4.23 -8.04
CA ILE A 212 7.12 -4.97 -8.07
C ILE A 212 7.06 -5.70 -9.41
N CYS A 213 7.07 -7.03 -9.35
CA CYS A 213 7.08 -7.92 -10.51
C CYS A 213 5.85 -8.81 -10.53
N VAL A 214 5.53 -9.36 -11.69
CA VAL A 214 4.53 -10.44 -11.83
C VAL A 214 5.24 -11.78 -11.66
N ILE A 215 4.71 -12.65 -10.79
CA ILE A 215 5.21 -14.02 -10.62
C ILE A 215 4.69 -14.90 -11.77
N ASN A 216 5.55 -15.73 -12.36
CA ASN A 216 5.15 -16.66 -13.42
C ASN A 216 4.67 -18.00 -12.83
N GLU A 217 4.19 -18.91 -13.68
CA GLU A 217 3.67 -20.21 -13.23
C GLU A 217 4.75 -21.11 -12.61
N HIS A 218 6.00 -21.02 -13.07
CA HIS A 218 7.12 -21.75 -12.46
C HIS A 218 7.37 -21.31 -11.02
N GLY A 219 7.44 -19.99 -10.78
CA GLY A 219 7.59 -19.42 -9.44
C GLY A 219 6.43 -19.80 -8.52
N LYS A 220 5.19 -19.74 -9.02
CA LYS A 220 4.01 -20.17 -8.23
C LYS A 220 4.12 -21.63 -7.81
N GLU A 221 4.47 -22.54 -8.72
CA GLU A 221 4.61 -23.96 -8.37
C GLU A 221 5.77 -24.20 -7.40
N LYS A 222 6.92 -23.57 -7.64
CA LYS A 222 8.14 -23.71 -6.83
C LYS A 222 7.93 -23.33 -5.36
N TYR A 223 7.11 -22.30 -5.10
CA TYR A 223 6.95 -21.72 -3.76
C TYR A 223 5.57 -22.02 -3.12
N ARG A 224 4.79 -22.94 -3.69
CA ARG A 224 3.43 -23.29 -3.21
C ARG A 224 3.46 -24.03 -1.85
N VAL A 225 2.44 -23.83 -1.01
CA VAL A 225 2.27 -24.45 0.32
C VAL A 225 0.87 -25.02 0.55
#